data_AF-A0A973GU34-F1
#
_entry.id   AF-A0A973GU34-F1
#
_cell.length_a   1.000
_cell.length_b   1.000
_cell.length_c   1.000
_cell.angle_alpha   90.00
_cell.angle_beta   90.00
_cell.angle_gamma   90.00
#
_symmetry.space_group_name_H-M   'P 1'
#
loop_
_entity.id
_entity.type
_entity.pdbx_description
1 polymer ?
#
loop_
_entity_poly.entity_id
_entity_poly.type
_entity_poly.pdbx_seq_one_letter_code
_entity_poly.pdbx_strand_id
1 'polypeptide(L)'
;MSSTKAQLIDSIQNYLGKGKWKEAVAEMEKLFALNPDPIIRVRMGDAYQKLNSKPEAVREYVYAADLYAETGAVVKALAQYKLALRIDPHHKRAQDRMAALHSNKTIAEKKAEPVEEGKQKPANSAIPLFAGFTQGEFEEFTKLMNVHTHGPGEVIVREGDKGKSVYIIANGSVKVYTTMLSGEVVELAKLWPSEFFGEISFLTGKPRTATIETLEDTTVLEMTEDKLTALLEKHPRVREVLQKFSEMRLKGTIETVISKSME
;
A
#
# COMPACT_ATOMS: atom_id res chain seq x y z
N MET A 1 13.83 24.45 -15.55
CA MET A 1 13.71 23.43 -14.48
C MET A 1 12.91 22.19 -14.91
N SER A 2 11.84 22.31 -15.70
CA SER A 2 11.03 21.17 -16.19
C SER A 2 11.83 20.12 -17.02
N SER A 3 12.71 20.56 -17.92
CA SER A 3 13.45 19.62 -18.80
C SER A 3 14.44 18.72 -18.05
N THR A 4 15.13 19.24 -17.04
CA THR A 4 16.13 18.48 -16.27
C THR A 4 15.47 17.36 -15.46
N LYS A 5 14.30 17.60 -14.85
CA LYS A 5 13.56 16.57 -14.11
C LYS A 5 13.11 15.43 -15.02
N ALA A 6 12.54 15.77 -16.19
CA ALA A 6 12.11 14.77 -17.16
C ALA A 6 13.27 13.91 -17.65
N GLN A 7 14.41 14.53 -18.00
CA GLN A 7 15.63 13.82 -18.40
C GLN A 7 16.14 12.84 -17.35
N LEU A 8 16.10 13.22 -16.06
CA LEU A 8 16.47 12.32 -14.96
C LEU A 8 15.52 11.13 -14.86
N ILE A 9 14.20 11.37 -14.97
CA ILE A 9 13.20 10.30 -14.93
C ILE A 9 13.41 9.29 -16.07
N ASP A 10 13.61 9.78 -17.29
CA ASP A 10 13.84 8.93 -18.46
C ASP A 10 15.14 8.11 -18.32
N SER A 11 16.20 8.76 -17.82
CA SER A 11 17.50 8.12 -17.55
C SER A 11 17.37 7.01 -16.50
N ILE A 12 16.68 7.30 -15.39
CA ILE A 12 16.39 6.33 -14.33
C ILE A 12 15.65 5.12 -14.91
N GLN A 13 14.56 5.33 -15.66
CA GLN A 13 13.78 4.24 -16.26
C GLN A 13 14.63 3.37 -17.20
N ASN A 14 15.46 4.00 -18.03
CA ASN A 14 16.37 3.30 -18.93
C ASN A 14 17.43 2.48 -18.17
N TYR A 15 17.98 2.99 -17.06
CA TYR A 15 18.93 2.23 -16.24
C TYR A 15 18.26 1.07 -15.50
N LEU A 16 17.07 1.28 -14.93
CA LEU A 16 16.30 0.23 -14.27
C LEU A 16 15.94 -0.90 -15.25
N GLY A 17 15.48 -0.57 -16.46
CA GLY A 17 15.17 -1.56 -17.50
C GLY A 17 16.39 -2.36 -17.98
N LYS A 18 17.60 -1.84 -17.78
CA LYS A 18 18.88 -2.51 -18.09
C LYS A 18 19.51 -3.21 -16.88
N GLY A 19 18.86 -3.20 -15.71
CA GLY A 19 19.43 -3.74 -14.46
C GLY A 19 20.66 -2.97 -13.96
N LYS A 20 20.86 -1.73 -14.42
CA LYS A 20 21.98 -0.86 -14.03
C LYS A 20 21.64 -0.09 -12.76
N TRP A 21 21.49 -0.84 -11.66
CA TRP A 21 20.97 -0.31 -10.38
C TRP A 21 21.85 0.80 -9.79
N LYS A 22 23.17 0.69 -9.92
CA LYS A 22 24.10 1.69 -9.36
C LYS A 22 23.98 3.04 -10.08
N GLU A 23 23.90 3.02 -11.40
CA GLU A 23 23.70 4.21 -12.21
C GLU A 23 22.30 4.80 -11.98
N ALA A 24 21.27 3.96 -11.85
CA ALA A 24 19.93 4.41 -11.50
C ALA A 24 19.91 5.15 -10.16
N VAL A 25 20.58 4.61 -9.12
CA VAL A 25 20.70 5.26 -7.82
C VAL A 25 21.37 6.63 -7.92
N ALA A 26 22.45 6.76 -8.69
CA ALA A 26 23.13 8.05 -8.88
C ALA A 26 22.22 9.11 -9.53
N GLU A 27 21.35 8.72 -10.48
CA GLU A 27 20.36 9.63 -11.05
C GLU A 27 19.20 9.93 -10.07
N MET A 28 18.80 8.97 -9.25
CA MET A 28 17.80 9.17 -8.19
C MET A 28 18.30 10.16 -7.13
N GLU A 29 19.57 10.13 -6.75
CA GLU A 29 20.17 11.10 -5.82
C GLU A 29 20.06 12.53 -6.37
N LYS A 30 20.38 12.73 -7.66
CA LYS A 30 20.21 14.02 -8.34
C LYS A 30 18.74 14.44 -8.38
N LEU A 31 17.84 13.51 -8.68
CA LEU A 31 16.40 13.78 -8.73
C LEU A 31 15.87 14.17 -7.34
N PHE A 32 16.31 13.50 -6.27
CA PHE A 32 15.93 13.81 -4.90
C PHE A 32 16.45 15.19 -4.47
N ALA A 33 17.68 15.56 -4.86
CA ALA A 33 18.22 16.89 -4.58
C ALA A 33 17.39 18.02 -5.23
N LEU A 34 16.76 17.76 -6.38
CA LEU A 34 15.87 18.71 -7.05
C LEU A 34 14.43 18.67 -6.52
N ASN A 35 13.97 17.49 -6.10
CA ASN A 35 12.61 17.25 -5.63
C ASN A 35 12.65 16.19 -4.52
N PRO A 36 12.70 16.61 -3.24
CA PRO A 36 12.82 15.72 -2.07
C PRO A 36 11.57 14.87 -1.78
N ASP A 37 11.13 14.07 -2.76
CA ASP A 37 9.99 13.17 -2.64
C ASP A 37 10.44 11.86 -1.95
N PRO A 38 9.80 11.45 -0.83
CA PRO A 38 10.16 10.22 -0.12
C PRO A 38 10.11 8.97 -1.00
N ILE A 39 9.28 8.94 -2.06
CA ILE A 39 9.20 7.77 -2.94
C ILE A 39 10.52 7.49 -3.66
N ILE A 40 11.34 8.53 -3.91
CA ILE A 40 12.65 8.37 -4.56
C ILE A 40 13.59 7.61 -3.62
N ARG A 41 13.54 7.89 -2.32
CA ARG A 41 14.30 7.17 -1.28
C ARG A 41 13.88 5.70 -1.19
N VAL A 42 12.59 5.41 -1.25
CA VAL A 42 12.08 4.03 -1.30
C VAL A 42 12.68 3.28 -2.50
N ARG A 43 12.64 3.89 -3.70
CA ARG A 43 13.21 3.30 -4.92
C ARG A 43 14.72 3.10 -4.86
N MET A 44 15.45 4.01 -4.22
CA MET A 44 16.88 3.81 -3.93
C MET A 44 17.10 2.62 -3.00
N GLY A 45 16.28 2.47 -1.96
CA GLY A 45 16.29 1.30 -1.08
C GLY A 45 16.08 -0.01 -1.83
N ASP A 46 15.10 -0.05 -2.74
CA ASP A 46 14.81 -1.21 -3.58
C ASP A 46 16.01 -1.55 -4.50
N ALA A 47 16.61 -0.53 -5.12
CA ALA A 47 17.80 -0.70 -5.95
C ALA A 47 19.00 -1.22 -5.14
N TYR A 48 19.20 -0.73 -3.91
CA TYR A 48 20.24 -1.25 -3.02
C TYR A 48 19.98 -2.69 -2.56
N GLN A 49 18.73 -3.11 -2.37
CA GLN A 49 18.42 -4.53 -2.17
C GLN A 49 18.82 -5.38 -3.38
N LYS A 50 18.56 -4.92 -4.61
CA LYS A 50 18.99 -5.62 -5.84
C LYS A 50 20.52 -5.68 -5.97
N LEU A 51 21.23 -4.70 -5.43
CA LEU A 51 22.69 -4.68 -5.32
C LEU A 51 23.25 -5.50 -4.13
N ASN A 52 22.39 -6.11 -3.30
CA ASN A 52 22.74 -6.79 -2.05
C ASN A 52 23.45 -5.87 -1.03
N SER A 53 23.25 -4.56 -1.14
CA SER A 53 23.78 -3.51 -0.25
C SER A 53 22.80 -3.26 0.90
N LYS A 54 22.71 -4.21 1.84
CA LYS A 54 21.73 -4.17 2.94
C LYS A 54 21.81 -2.90 3.81
N PRO A 55 22.99 -2.42 4.25
CA PRO A 55 23.08 -1.22 5.08
C PRO A 55 22.56 0.02 4.36
N GLU A 56 22.87 0.16 3.07
CA GLU A 56 22.39 1.25 2.21
C GLU A 56 20.86 1.19 2.10
N ALA A 57 20.30 0.01 1.80
CA ALA A 57 18.85 -0.17 1.70
C ALA A 57 18.13 0.23 2.99
N VAL A 58 18.63 -0.23 4.15
CA VAL A 58 18.07 0.13 5.47
C VAL A 58 18.11 1.64 5.69
N ARG A 59 19.23 2.30 5.37
CA ARG A 59 19.34 3.77 5.51
C ARG A 59 18.30 4.49 4.67
N GLU A 60 18.12 4.10 3.41
CA GLU A 60 17.16 4.74 2.50
C GLU A 60 15.71 4.52 2.95
N TYR A 61 15.35 3.31 3.39
CA TYR A 61 14.00 3.05 3.92
C TYR A 61 13.72 3.83 5.20
N VAL A 62 14.66 3.87 6.14
CA VAL A 62 14.50 4.67 7.38
C VAL A 62 14.35 6.15 7.05
N TYR A 63 15.14 6.67 6.11
CA TYR A 63 15.03 8.06 5.67
C TYR A 63 13.66 8.34 5.03
N ALA A 64 13.20 7.47 4.12
CA ALA A 64 11.87 7.59 3.53
C ALA A 64 10.77 7.56 4.60
N ALA A 65 10.91 6.67 5.59
CA ALA A 65 9.98 6.53 6.70
C ALA A 65 9.90 7.80 7.56
N ASP A 66 11.04 8.40 7.88
CA ASP A 66 11.12 9.67 8.61
C ASP A 66 10.39 10.79 7.84
N LEU A 67 10.63 10.95 6.53
CA LEU A 67 9.94 11.96 5.73
C LEU A 67 8.42 11.73 5.63
N TYR A 68 7.99 10.47 5.50
CA TYR A 68 6.55 10.16 5.53
C TYR A 68 5.93 10.45 6.91
N ALA A 69 6.65 10.18 7.99
CA ALA A 69 6.21 10.48 9.35
C ALA A 69 6.03 11.99 9.55
N GLU A 70 6.98 12.81 9.06
CA GLU A 70 6.93 14.28 9.14
C GLU A 70 5.72 14.88 8.42
N THR A 71 5.25 14.23 7.34
CA THR A 71 4.08 14.66 6.58
C THR A 71 2.76 14.04 7.06
N GLY A 72 2.80 13.20 8.11
CA GLY A 72 1.62 12.52 8.65
C GLY A 72 1.16 11.32 7.82
N ALA A 73 1.94 10.86 6.83
CA ALA A 73 1.63 9.68 6.03
C ALA A 73 1.97 8.38 6.78
N VAL A 74 1.26 8.11 7.88
CA VAL A 74 1.64 7.12 8.90
C VAL A 74 1.81 5.71 8.32
N VAL A 75 0.88 5.22 7.50
CA VAL A 75 1.00 3.86 6.92
C VAL A 75 2.17 3.73 5.96
N LYS A 76 2.49 4.79 5.21
CA LYS A 76 3.68 4.79 4.36
C LYS A 76 4.94 4.67 5.20
N ALA A 77 5.03 5.47 6.26
CA ALA A 77 6.14 5.42 7.21
C ALA A 77 6.26 4.03 7.86
N LEU A 78 5.15 3.46 8.36
CA LEU A 78 5.12 2.12 8.95
C LEU A 78 5.60 1.04 7.99
N ALA A 79 5.18 1.08 6.72
CA ALA A 79 5.64 0.15 5.71
C ALA A 79 7.15 0.25 5.50
N GLN A 80 7.70 1.46 5.42
CA GLN A 80 9.14 1.67 5.24
C GLN A 80 9.96 1.23 6.47
N TYR A 81 9.48 1.52 7.69
CA TYR A 81 10.13 0.99 8.90
C TYR A 81 10.10 -0.54 8.95
N LYS A 82 8.97 -1.17 8.61
CA LYS A 82 8.88 -2.64 8.56
C LYS A 82 9.80 -3.22 7.48
N LEU A 83 9.98 -2.55 6.35
CA LEU A 83 10.95 -2.99 5.32
C LEU A 83 12.38 -2.92 5.84
N ALA A 84 12.77 -1.82 6.49
CA ALA A 84 14.06 -1.68 7.13
C ALA A 84 14.29 -2.78 8.19
N LEU A 85 13.32 -3.00 9.09
CA LEU A 85 13.39 -4.00 10.16
C LEU A 85 13.35 -5.44 9.64
N ARG A 86 12.79 -5.69 8.46
CA ARG A 86 12.87 -7.00 7.80
C ARG A 86 14.31 -7.31 7.36
N ILE A 87 15.09 -6.29 7.02
CA ILE A 87 16.50 -6.43 6.59
C ILE A 87 17.45 -6.43 7.80
N ASP A 88 17.22 -5.53 8.75
CA ASP A 88 17.97 -5.40 10.01
C ASP A 88 16.99 -5.36 11.20
N PRO A 89 16.62 -6.53 11.77
CA PRO A 89 15.66 -6.61 12.86
C PRO A 89 16.05 -5.87 14.14
N HIS A 90 17.35 -5.59 14.33
CA HIS A 90 17.88 -4.93 15.52
C HIS A 90 18.17 -3.44 15.27
N HIS A 91 17.68 -2.87 14.16
CA HIS A 91 17.88 -1.47 13.84
C HIS A 91 17.19 -0.52 14.83
N LYS A 92 17.91 -0.12 15.87
CA LYS A 92 17.36 0.64 17.01
C LYS A 92 16.58 1.89 16.61
N ARG A 93 17.12 2.70 15.69
CA ARG A 93 16.43 3.92 15.21
C ARG A 93 15.07 3.60 14.58
N ALA A 94 14.97 2.54 13.78
CA ALA A 94 13.72 2.16 13.13
C ALA A 94 12.72 1.63 14.17
N GLN A 95 13.17 0.82 15.14
CA GLN A 95 12.32 0.35 16.23
C GLN A 95 11.76 1.53 17.05
N ASP A 96 12.64 2.44 17.49
CA ASP A 96 12.28 3.59 18.33
C ASP A 96 11.31 4.52 17.58
N ARG A 97 11.59 4.82 16.30
CA ARG A 97 10.74 5.70 15.48
C ARG A 97 9.40 5.07 15.13
N MET A 98 9.37 3.78 14.80
CA MET A 98 8.13 3.06 14.56
C MET A 98 7.26 3.00 15.82
N ALA A 99 7.87 2.76 16.99
CA ALA A 99 7.16 2.84 18.28
C ALA A 99 6.62 4.25 18.56
N ALA A 100 7.36 5.30 18.20
CA ALA A 100 6.89 6.67 18.36
C ALA A 100 5.72 7.05 17.43
N LEU A 101 5.63 6.45 16.23
CA LEU A 101 4.45 6.63 15.35
C LEU A 101 3.17 6.11 15.99
N HIS A 102 3.30 5.07 16.80
CA HIS A 102 2.20 4.50 17.57
C HIS A 102 1.79 5.45 18.70
N SER A 103 2.73 6.09 19.41
CA SER A 103 2.39 6.98 20.53
C SER A 103 1.99 8.42 20.15
N ASN A 104 2.37 8.91 18.97
CA ASN A 104 2.09 10.29 18.55
C ASN A 104 0.69 10.43 17.93
N LYS A 105 -0.11 11.35 18.50
CA LYS A 105 -1.44 11.76 18.05
C LYS A 105 -1.44 12.20 16.58
N THR A 106 -1.69 11.26 15.67
CA THR A 106 -2.09 11.58 14.30
C THR A 106 -3.20 10.64 13.82
N ILE A 107 -4.22 10.42 14.65
CA ILE A 107 -5.57 10.01 14.18
C ILE A 107 -6.43 11.27 14.01
N ALA A 108 -5.83 12.30 13.42
CA ALA A 108 -6.56 13.44 12.90
C ALA A 108 -6.21 13.55 11.41
N GLU A 109 -6.40 12.45 10.69
CA GLU A 109 -6.57 12.50 9.25
C GLU A 109 -7.85 13.33 9.01
N LYS A 110 -7.66 14.54 8.48
CA LYS A 110 -8.74 15.51 8.26
C LYS A 110 -9.93 14.83 7.59
N LYS A 111 -11.13 15.12 8.12
CA LYS A 111 -12.48 14.73 7.67
C LYS A 111 -12.49 14.25 6.20
N ALA A 112 -12.88 13.00 6.00
CA ALA A 112 -13.19 12.46 4.69
C ALA A 112 -14.25 13.32 4.00
N GLU A 113 -13.90 13.95 2.87
CA GLU A 113 -14.89 14.39 1.91
C GLU A 113 -15.35 13.19 1.07
N PRO A 114 -16.63 13.12 0.66
CA PRO A 114 -17.11 12.05 -0.19
C PRO A 114 -16.31 12.03 -1.49
N VAL A 115 -15.71 10.89 -1.83
CA VAL A 115 -15.06 10.70 -3.12
C VAL A 115 -16.15 10.64 -4.18
N GLU A 116 -16.25 11.67 -5.03
CA GLU A 116 -17.06 11.60 -6.25
C GLU A 116 -16.41 10.65 -7.27
N GLU A 117 -17.25 9.90 -7.98
CA GLU A 117 -16.84 8.96 -9.01
C GLU A 117 -16.09 9.66 -10.16
N GLY A 118 -14.80 9.36 -10.33
CA GLY A 118 -14.03 9.82 -11.48
C GLY A 118 -12.51 9.75 -11.33
N LYS A 119 -11.91 8.60 -11.69
CA LYS A 119 -10.52 8.38 -12.18
C LYS A 119 -9.38 9.34 -11.73
N GLN A 120 -9.36 9.86 -10.51
CA GLN A 120 -8.23 10.64 -10.00
C GLN A 120 -7.83 10.18 -8.60
N LYS A 121 -6.52 10.12 -8.39
CA LYS A 121 -5.86 9.79 -7.13
C LYS A 121 -6.39 10.72 -6.03
N PRO A 122 -7.01 10.22 -4.96
CA PRO A 122 -7.45 11.06 -3.86
C PRO A 122 -6.24 11.72 -3.19
N ALA A 123 -6.35 13.02 -2.90
CA ALA A 123 -5.29 13.81 -2.25
C ALA A 123 -5.20 13.56 -0.73
N ASN A 124 -6.20 12.86 -0.16
CA ASN A 124 -6.29 12.65 1.28
C ASN A 124 -5.57 11.36 1.70
N SER A 125 -4.66 11.50 2.67
CA SER A 125 -3.95 10.39 3.31
C SER A 125 -4.84 9.56 4.25
N ALA A 126 -6.11 9.92 4.39
CA ALA A 126 -7.03 9.30 5.33
C ALA A 126 -7.30 7.84 4.96
N ILE A 127 -7.01 6.91 5.87
CA ILE A 127 -7.30 5.50 5.65
C ILE A 127 -8.71 5.24 6.15
N PRO A 128 -9.67 4.93 5.26
CA PRO A 128 -11.06 4.80 5.69
C PRO A 128 -11.26 3.66 6.68
N LEU A 129 -10.41 2.63 6.64
CA LEU A 129 -10.37 1.54 7.62
C LEU A 129 -10.12 2.04 9.05
N PHE A 130 -9.35 3.11 9.23
CA PHE A 130 -8.95 3.62 10.54
C PHE A 130 -9.78 4.80 11.05
N ALA A 131 -10.74 5.30 10.26
CA ALA A 131 -11.54 6.47 10.59
C ALA A 131 -12.37 6.34 11.89
N GLY A 132 -12.50 5.14 12.45
CA GLY A 132 -13.18 4.86 13.71
C GLY A 132 -12.30 4.25 14.81
N PHE A 133 -10.99 4.11 14.59
CA PHE A 133 -10.11 3.44 15.54
C PHE A 133 -9.61 4.42 16.60
N THR A 134 -9.53 3.95 17.83
CA THR A 134 -8.71 4.55 18.88
C THR A 134 -7.23 4.38 18.58
N GLN A 135 -6.37 5.14 19.29
CA GLN A 135 -4.92 4.98 19.16
C GLN A 135 -4.50 3.53 19.45
N GLY A 136 -4.94 2.96 20.57
CA GLY A 136 -4.60 1.57 20.94
C GLY A 136 -5.03 0.54 19.88
N GLU A 137 -6.21 0.70 19.28
CA GLU A 137 -6.67 -0.16 18.18
C GLU A 137 -5.78 -0.04 16.94
N PHE A 138 -5.43 1.20 16.54
CA PHE A 138 -4.53 1.45 15.43
C PHE A 138 -3.14 0.85 15.67
N GLU A 139 -2.60 1.01 16.88
CA GLU A 139 -1.30 0.45 17.27
C GLU A 139 -1.31 -1.08 17.22
N GLU A 140 -2.30 -1.73 17.83
CA GLU A 140 -2.41 -3.19 17.84
C GLU A 140 -2.60 -3.73 16.42
N PHE A 141 -3.46 -3.09 15.62
CA PHE A 141 -3.68 -3.45 14.22
C PHE A 141 -2.38 -3.38 13.43
N THR A 142 -1.73 -2.22 13.40
CA THR A 142 -0.55 -1.99 12.56
C THR A 142 0.69 -2.77 13.01
N LYS A 143 0.82 -3.06 14.32
CA LYS A 143 1.87 -3.93 14.86
C LYS A 143 1.80 -5.33 14.27
N LEU A 144 0.60 -5.89 14.11
CA LEU A 144 0.39 -7.25 13.61
C LEU A 144 0.63 -7.41 12.10
N MET A 145 0.62 -6.31 11.33
CA MET A 145 0.78 -6.38 9.88
C MET A 145 2.18 -6.76 9.43
N ASN A 146 2.26 -7.55 8.37
CA ASN A 146 3.48 -7.88 7.64
C ASN A 146 3.64 -6.94 6.44
N VAL A 147 4.86 -6.69 5.97
CA VAL A 147 5.09 -5.87 4.77
C VAL A 147 5.51 -6.71 3.58
N HIS A 148 4.90 -6.44 2.43
CA HIS A 148 5.17 -7.10 1.15
C HIS A 148 5.41 -6.07 0.06
N THR A 149 6.26 -6.43 -0.90
CA THR A 149 6.65 -5.61 -2.05
C THR A 149 6.44 -6.42 -3.31
N HIS A 150 5.83 -5.81 -4.31
CA HIS A 150 5.42 -6.44 -5.55
C HIS A 150 5.85 -5.57 -6.73
N GLY A 151 6.46 -6.17 -7.75
CA GLY A 151 6.76 -5.48 -9.01
C GLY A 151 5.51 -5.32 -9.89
N PRO A 152 5.58 -4.52 -10.97
CA PRO A 152 4.44 -4.26 -11.84
C PRO A 152 3.90 -5.55 -12.50
N GLY A 153 2.57 -5.66 -12.61
CA GLY A 153 1.88 -6.82 -13.19
C GLY A 153 1.80 -8.05 -12.27
N GLU A 154 2.35 -8.00 -11.06
CA GLU A 154 2.19 -9.09 -10.09
C GLU A 154 0.75 -9.17 -9.55
N VAL A 155 0.24 -10.40 -9.43
CA VAL A 155 -1.07 -10.67 -8.83
C VAL A 155 -0.90 -10.92 -7.34
N ILE A 156 -1.45 -10.03 -6.51
CA ILE A 156 -1.43 -10.16 -5.03
C ILE A 156 -2.52 -11.12 -4.56
N VAL A 157 -3.69 -11.03 -5.19
CA VAL A 157 -4.87 -11.86 -4.89
C VAL A 157 -5.49 -12.27 -6.21
N ARG A 158 -5.83 -13.55 -6.37
CA ARG A 158 -6.52 -14.05 -7.56
C ARG A 158 -7.98 -14.38 -7.24
N GLU A 159 -8.87 -14.05 -8.17
CA GLU A 159 -10.27 -14.46 -8.08
C GLU A 159 -10.40 -15.98 -7.94
N GLY A 160 -11.33 -16.43 -7.09
CA GLY A 160 -11.57 -17.85 -6.83
C GLY A 160 -10.63 -18.49 -5.81
N ASP A 161 -9.49 -17.87 -5.49
CA ASP A 161 -8.57 -18.41 -4.50
C ASP A 161 -9.20 -18.44 -3.10
N LYS A 162 -8.78 -19.43 -2.31
CA LYS A 162 -9.04 -19.46 -0.87
C LYS A 162 -7.99 -18.57 -0.21
N GLY A 163 -8.41 -17.43 0.31
CA GLY A 163 -7.53 -16.55 1.07
C GLY A 163 -8.33 -15.51 1.81
N LYS A 164 -7.97 -15.26 3.06
CA LYS A 164 -8.72 -14.36 3.95
C LYS A 164 -7.86 -13.28 4.59
N SER A 165 -6.64 -13.06 4.08
CA SER A 165 -5.85 -11.88 4.44
C SER A 165 -6.51 -10.59 3.95
N VAL A 166 -6.26 -9.50 4.68
CA VAL A 166 -6.62 -8.12 4.30
C VAL A 166 -5.33 -7.33 4.09
N TYR A 167 -5.32 -6.45 3.09
CA TYR A 167 -4.15 -5.68 2.69
C TYR A 167 -4.43 -4.19 2.70
N ILE A 168 -3.46 -3.36 3.08
CA ILE A 168 -3.49 -1.90 2.94
C ILE A 168 -2.36 -1.48 2.00
N ILE A 169 -2.66 -0.63 1.02
CA ILE A 169 -1.68 -0.13 0.06
C ILE A 169 -0.90 1.01 0.71
N ALA A 170 0.40 0.81 0.92
CA ALA A 170 1.28 1.86 1.42
C ALA A 170 1.83 2.73 0.28
N ASN A 171 2.30 2.10 -0.80
CA ASN A 171 2.82 2.78 -1.99
C ASN A 171 2.42 2.01 -3.26
N GLY A 172 2.39 2.70 -4.38
CA GLY A 172 1.98 2.15 -5.68
C GLY A 172 0.47 2.19 -5.89
N SER A 173 -0.02 1.37 -6.81
CA SER A 173 -1.43 1.28 -7.18
C SER A 173 -1.74 -0.10 -7.76
N VAL A 174 -2.99 -0.52 -7.62
CA VAL A 174 -3.47 -1.83 -8.11
C VAL A 174 -4.74 -1.65 -8.93
N LYS A 175 -4.94 -2.52 -9.92
CA LYS A 175 -6.23 -2.70 -10.59
C LYS A 175 -6.98 -3.88 -9.98
N VAL A 176 -8.29 -3.72 -9.87
CA VAL A 176 -9.23 -4.76 -9.42
C VAL A 176 -10.06 -5.18 -10.61
N TYR A 177 -10.09 -6.47 -10.93
CA TYR A 177 -10.87 -6.97 -12.05
C TYR A 177 -11.44 -8.36 -11.78
N THR A 178 -12.52 -8.69 -12.48
CA THR A 178 -13.12 -10.03 -12.47
C THR A 178 -13.20 -10.57 -13.89
N THR A 179 -13.33 -11.88 -14.04
CA THR A 179 -13.58 -12.53 -15.32
C THR A 179 -15.02 -13.02 -15.39
N MET A 180 -15.80 -12.50 -16.33
CA MET A 180 -17.17 -12.95 -16.59
C MET A 180 -17.22 -14.41 -17.05
N LEU A 181 -18.40 -15.03 -16.98
CA LEU A 181 -18.62 -16.37 -17.54
C LEU A 181 -18.33 -16.46 -19.05
N SER A 182 -18.43 -15.35 -19.77
CA SER A 182 -18.04 -15.22 -21.18
C SER A 182 -16.52 -15.29 -21.41
N GLY A 183 -15.71 -15.19 -20.36
CA GLY A 183 -14.25 -15.05 -20.42
C GLY A 183 -13.78 -13.59 -20.53
N GLU A 184 -14.70 -12.62 -20.61
CA GLU A 184 -14.35 -11.20 -20.66
C GLU A 184 -13.80 -10.71 -19.32
N VAL A 185 -12.70 -9.94 -19.37
CA VAL A 185 -12.12 -9.30 -18.19
C VAL A 185 -12.74 -7.92 -17.99
N VAL A 186 -13.34 -7.72 -16.82
CA VAL A 186 -14.00 -6.47 -16.44
C VAL A 186 -13.22 -5.81 -15.32
N GLU A 187 -12.66 -4.62 -15.59
CA GLU A 187 -12.07 -3.77 -14.56
C GLU A 187 -13.18 -3.20 -13.66
N LEU A 188 -13.10 -3.49 -12.37
CA LEU A 188 -14.06 -3.05 -11.36
C LEU A 188 -13.63 -1.74 -10.70
N ALA A 189 -12.33 -1.57 -10.44
CA ALA A 189 -11.78 -0.40 -9.78
C ALA A 189 -10.26 -0.29 -9.93
N LYS A 190 -9.71 0.87 -9.57
CA LYS A 190 -8.29 1.07 -9.25
C LYS A 190 -8.17 1.54 -7.82
N LEU A 191 -7.25 0.95 -7.06
CA LEU A 191 -6.99 1.32 -5.67
C LEU A 191 -5.60 1.96 -5.55
N TRP A 192 -5.54 2.95 -4.67
CA TRP A 192 -4.41 3.85 -4.44
C TRP A 192 -3.86 3.70 -3.02
N PRO A 193 -2.73 4.37 -2.69
CA PRO A 193 -2.23 4.38 -1.32
C PRO A 193 -3.28 4.84 -0.32
N SER A 194 -3.25 4.26 0.89
CA SER A 194 -4.25 4.42 1.95
C SER A 194 -5.59 3.68 1.73
N GLU A 195 -5.79 3.03 0.59
CA GLU A 195 -6.90 2.10 0.39
C GLU A 195 -6.52 0.67 0.79
N PHE A 196 -7.53 -0.17 1.02
CA PHE A 196 -7.36 -1.55 1.46
C PHE A 196 -8.19 -2.53 0.64
N PHE A 197 -7.88 -3.83 0.67
CA PHE A 197 -8.64 -4.86 -0.04
C PHE A 197 -8.56 -6.22 0.65
N GLY A 198 -9.44 -7.14 0.26
CA GLY A 198 -9.50 -8.51 0.76
C GLY A 198 -10.53 -8.74 1.87
N GLU A 199 -11.20 -7.68 2.33
CA GLU A 199 -12.19 -7.69 3.40
C GLU A 199 -13.42 -8.55 3.09
N ILE A 200 -13.87 -8.60 1.83
CA ILE A 200 -15.06 -9.34 1.42
C ILE A 200 -14.91 -10.84 1.71
N SER A 201 -13.81 -11.43 1.25
CA SER A 201 -13.57 -12.86 1.42
C SER A 201 -13.32 -13.22 2.89
N PHE A 202 -12.62 -12.34 3.62
CA PHE A 202 -12.44 -12.49 5.07
C PHE A 202 -13.77 -12.52 5.82
N LEU A 203 -14.66 -11.55 5.58
CA LEU A 203 -15.93 -11.42 6.31
C LEU A 203 -16.98 -12.47 5.93
N THR A 204 -17.07 -12.78 4.64
CA THR A 204 -18.10 -13.69 4.13
C THR A 204 -17.69 -15.16 4.18
N GLY A 205 -16.39 -15.44 4.34
CA GLY A 205 -15.82 -16.77 4.21
C GLY A 205 -15.86 -17.36 2.79
N LYS A 206 -16.37 -16.60 1.80
CA LYS A 206 -16.42 -17.01 0.40
C LYS A 206 -15.04 -16.85 -0.26
N PRO A 207 -14.77 -17.52 -1.39
CA PRO A 207 -13.56 -17.29 -2.18
C PRO A 207 -13.40 -15.82 -2.59
N ARG A 208 -12.18 -15.45 -3.00
CA ARG A 208 -11.87 -14.11 -3.51
C ARG A 208 -12.80 -13.76 -4.69
N THR A 209 -13.44 -12.59 -4.63
CA THR A 209 -14.45 -12.15 -5.61
C THR A 209 -13.86 -11.45 -6.83
N ALA A 210 -12.57 -11.09 -6.78
CA ALA A 210 -11.88 -10.38 -7.84
C ALA A 210 -10.37 -10.65 -7.74
N THR A 211 -9.68 -10.42 -8.86
CA THR A 211 -8.23 -10.40 -8.95
C THR A 211 -7.69 -9.01 -8.68
N ILE A 212 -6.60 -8.93 -7.93
CA ILE A 212 -5.87 -7.70 -7.59
C ILE A 212 -4.47 -7.79 -8.19
N GLU A 213 -4.18 -6.92 -9.15
CA GLU A 213 -2.90 -6.88 -9.86
C GLU A 213 -2.26 -5.50 -9.73
N THR A 214 -0.96 -5.46 -9.44
CA THR A 214 -0.19 -4.21 -9.32
C THR A 214 0.00 -3.52 -10.67
N LEU A 215 -0.16 -2.19 -10.70
CA LEU A 215 0.09 -1.37 -11.89
C LEU A 215 1.52 -0.81 -11.94
N GLU A 216 2.19 -0.77 -10.79
CA GLU A 216 3.54 -0.26 -10.58
C GLU A 216 4.17 -0.96 -9.37
N ASP A 217 5.42 -0.65 -9.04
CA ASP A 217 6.05 -1.11 -7.80
C ASP A 217 5.17 -0.74 -6.60
N THR A 218 4.65 -1.77 -5.93
CA THR A 218 3.61 -1.63 -4.92
C THR A 218 4.09 -2.22 -3.60
N THR A 219 3.95 -1.45 -2.53
CA THR A 219 4.18 -1.94 -1.16
C THR A 219 2.84 -2.05 -0.46
N VAL A 220 2.55 -3.21 0.11
CA VAL A 220 1.35 -3.47 0.90
C VAL A 220 1.70 -3.90 2.31
N LEU A 221 0.83 -3.55 3.25
CA LEU A 221 0.78 -4.15 4.57
C LEU A 221 -0.28 -5.24 4.57
N GLU A 222 0.07 -6.46 4.96
CA GLU A 222 -0.84 -7.61 5.08
C GLU A 222 -1.20 -7.88 6.54
N MET A 223 -2.49 -8.05 6.82
CA MET A 223 -2.99 -8.72 8.02
C MET A 223 -3.50 -10.11 7.63
N THR A 224 -2.92 -11.17 8.22
CA THR A 224 -3.35 -12.55 7.99
C THR A 224 -4.67 -12.85 8.70
N GLU A 225 -5.39 -13.89 8.25
CA GLU A 225 -6.68 -14.29 8.83
C GLU A 225 -6.62 -14.50 10.34
N ASP A 226 -5.66 -15.28 10.84
CA ASP A 226 -5.54 -15.60 12.27
C ASP A 226 -5.35 -14.32 13.11
N LYS A 227 -4.47 -13.42 12.64
CA LYS A 227 -4.19 -12.16 13.33
C LYS A 227 -5.39 -11.23 13.29
N LEU A 228 -6.06 -11.13 12.14
CA LEU A 228 -7.26 -10.29 12.02
C LEU A 228 -8.39 -10.84 12.88
N THR A 229 -8.60 -12.16 12.89
CA THR A 229 -9.64 -12.81 13.70
C THR A 229 -9.44 -12.52 15.19
N ALA A 230 -8.22 -12.74 15.71
CA ALA A 230 -7.88 -12.43 17.09
C ALA A 230 -8.04 -10.93 17.43
N LEU A 231 -7.75 -10.04 16.48
CA LEU A 231 -7.95 -8.61 16.65
C LEU A 231 -9.45 -8.25 16.72
N LEU A 232 -10.28 -8.83 15.86
CA LEU A 232 -11.72 -8.56 15.83
C LEU A 232 -12.46 -9.09 17.05
N GLU A 233 -11.97 -10.13 17.70
CA GLU A 233 -12.50 -10.60 18.99
C GLU A 233 -12.34 -9.55 20.09
N LYS A 234 -11.23 -8.80 20.07
CA LYS A 234 -10.94 -7.74 21.04
C LYS A 234 -11.60 -6.41 20.67
N HIS A 235 -11.70 -6.12 19.38
CA HIS A 235 -12.14 -4.82 18.87
C HIS A 235 -13.30 -4.97 17.87
N PRO A 236 -14.54 -5.22 18.35
CA PRO A 236 -15.70 -5.43 17.47
C PRO A 236 -15.99 -4.30 16.49
N ARG A 237 -15.63 -3.04 16.84
CA ARG A 237 -15.80 -1.87 15.96
C ARG A 237 -15.00 -1.98 14.66
N VAL A 238 -13.83 -2.64 14.70
CA VAL A 238 -13.02 -2.88 13.50
C VAL A 238 -13.81 -3.73 12.49
N ARG A 239 -14.60 -4.69 12.98
CA ARG A 239 -15.47 -5.53 12.13
C ARG A 239 -16.56 -4.72 11.45
N GLU A 240 -17.20 -3.79 12.17
CA GLU A 240 -18.25 -2.93 11.63
C GLU A 240 -17.75 -2.07 10.46
N VAL A 241 -16.54 -1.51 10.59
CA VAL A 241 -15.90 -0.74 9.51
C VAL A 241 -15.65 -1.62 8.29
N LEU A 242 -15.06 -2.80 8.48
CA LEU A 242 -14.82 -3.75 7.39
C LEU A 242 -16.13 -4.17 6.69
N GLN A 243 -17.20 -4.41 7.46
CA GLN A 243 -18.50 -4.80 6.93
C GLN A 243 -19.10 -3.72 6.04
N LYS A 244 -19.07 -2.46 6.50
CA LYS A 244 -19.55 -1.32 5.71
C LYS A 244 -18.83 -1.22 4.35
N PHE A 245 -17.50 -1.38 4.33
CA PHE A 245 -16.74 -1.36 3.07
C PHE A 245 -17.03 -2.56 2.16
N SER A 246 -17.17 -3.75 2.75
CA SER A 246 -17.56 -4.96 2.01
C SER A 246 -18.91 -4.79 1.32
N GLU A 247 -19.91 -4.24 2.00
CA GLU A 247 -21.25 -3.99 1.45
C GLU A 247 -21.21 -2.99 0.29
N MET A 248 -20.51 -1.86 0.46
CA MET A 248 -20.36 -0.84 -0.58
C MET A 248 -19.72 -1.43 -1.85
N ARG A 249 -18.66 -2.22 -1.70
CA ARG A 249 -17.93 -2.82 -2.84
C ARG A 249 -18.69 -3.94 -3.52
N LEU A 250 -19.41 -4.78 -2.76
CA LEU A 250 -20.26 -5.82 -3.35
C LEU A 250 -21.36 -5.18 -4.21
N LYS A 251 -22.00 -4.11 -3.73
CA LYS A 251 -23.00 -3.37 -4.50
C LYS A 251 -22.42 -2.81 -5.80
N GLY A 252 -21.30 -2.08 -5.73
CA GLY A 252 -20.67 -1.51 -6.93
C GLY A 252 -20.17 -2.57 -7.93
N THR A 253 -19.71 -3.73 -7.43
CA THR A 253 -19.33 -4.86 -8.29
C THR A 253 -20.53 -5.40 -9.06
N ILE A 254 -21.65 -5.63 -8.38
CA ILE A 254 -22.89 -6.11 -9.01
C ILE A 254 -23.38 -5.13 -10.08
N GLU A 255 -23.42 -3.83 -9.76
CA GLU A 255 -23.84 -2.78 -10.70
C GLU A 255 -22.95 -2.75 -11.96
N THR A 256 -21.62 -2.84 -11.79
CA THR A 256 -20.65 -2.84 -12.90
C THR A 256 -20.83 -4.07 -13.79
N VAL A 257 -20.95 -5.26 -13.18
CA VAL A 257 -21.09 -6.52 -13.93
C VAL A 257 -22.43 -6.60 -14.68
N ILE A 258 -23.53 -6.15 -14.06
CA ILE A 258 -24.84 -6.09 -14.72
C ILE A 258 -24.80 -5.12 -15.89
N SER A 259 -24.26 -3.91 -15.70
CA SER A 259 -24.17 -2.91 -16.77
C SER A 259 -23.39 -3.44 -17.98
N LYS A 260 -22.29 -4.17 -17.74
CA LYS A 260 -21.47 -4.75 -18.80
C LYS A 260 -22.10 -5.96 -19.49
N SER A 261 -22.96 -6.70 -18.78
CA SER A 261 -23.68 -7.84 -19.37
C SER A 261 -24.84 -7.43 -20.27
N MET A 262 -25.25 -6.15 -20.22
CA MET A 262 -26.35 -5.59 -21.01
C MET A 262 -25.88 -4.79 -22.24
N GLU A 263 -24.57 -4.59 -22.40
CA GLU A 263 -23.92 -4.01 -23.59
C GLU A 263 -23.70 -5.08 -24.66
#